data_AF-A0A292YBP3-F1
#
_entry.id   AF-A0A292YBP3-F1
#
_cell.length_a   1.000
_cell.length_b   1.000
_cell.length_c   1.000
_cell.angle_alpha   90.00
_cell.angle_beta   90.00
_cell.angle_gamma   90.00
#
_symmetry.space_group_name_H-M   'P 1'
#
loop_
_entity.id
_entity.type
_entity.pdbx_description
1 polymer ?
#
loop_
_entity_poly.entity_id
_entity_poly.type
_entity_poly.pdbx_seq_one_letter_code
_entity_poly.pdbx_strand_id
1 'polypeptide(L)'
;MNISVKVKKMENEKILSSVGFECSDNKRSGSFLVVDEDIAKMKNLNKKLEIMPLSEAVEKYPWLKNHLKSVSKNLLGYFIRVLPDSEIDYPIQTGFYMEKNKQQIIHNVLVAEPNSKVHLISGCVSSVNGEKHVGINHYFIKKNASLTLTKIHNWPDVITSFSKDNVVVGENATFISNYVGLTLGKKNKSNLVINIGKNGVAVINSIVYAKENNTLYINDKIFLNEEGARADILSRTISNGGKCFVKECISGRGKNTKGHIECDGLLLNNNGIIYSMPALEAMHSQTDLSHEAAVGKISEEELIYLMSKGIDEESAKTLIIQGFLENKIQDLPMDLQKSVENLIQRISTEGAI
;
A
#
# COMPACT_ATOMS: atom_id res chain seq x y z
N MET A 1 -15.78 -21.48 13.16
CA MET A 1 -15.28 -21.64 14.54
C MET A 1 -14.89 -20.25 15.03
N ASN A 2 -15.63 -19.67 15.98
CA ASN A 2 -15.37 -18.30 16.47
C ASN A 2 -14.20 -18.32 17.46
N ILE A 3 -12.98 -18.11 16.97
CA ILE A 3 -11.82 -17.87 17.84
C ILE A 3 -11.82 -16.37 18.16
N SER A 4 -12.22 -16.02 19.39
CA SER A 4 -12.07 -14.65 19.91
C SER A 4 -10.97 -14.63 20.97
N VAL A 5 -9.78 -14.17 20.60
CA VAL A 5 -8.74 -13.81 21.59
C VAL A 5 -8.99 -12.35 21.99
N LYS A 6 -9.06 -12.08 23.30
CA LYS A 6 -9.30 -10.77 23.88
C LYS A 6 -8.12 -9.83 23.57
N VAL A 7 -8.32 -8.92 22.61
CA VAL A 7 -7.47 -7.71 22.46
C VAL A 7 -7.57 -6.92 23.77
N LYS A 8 -6.43 -6.56 24.40
CA LYS A 8 -6.43 -5.64 25.56
C LYS A 8 -7.06 -4.31 25.15
N LYS A 9 -8.04 -3.85 25.92
CA LYS A 9 -9.35 -3.42 25.38
C LYS A 9 -9.53 -1.94 24.99
N MET A 10 -8.46 -1.12 24.90
CA MET A 10 -8.62 0.30 24.51
C MET A 10 -7.41 0.91 23.80
N GLU A 11 -6.19 0.65 24.29
CA GLU A 11 -4.97 1.20 23.69
C GLU A 11 -4.65 0.53 22.35
N ASN A 12 -4.75 -0.81 22.29
CA ASN A 12 -4.58 -1.56 21.05
C ASN A 12 -5.64 -1.17 19.99
N GLU A 13 -6.85 -0.78 20.40
CA GLU A 13 -7.90 -0.36 19.46
C GLU A 13 -7.56 0.97 18.78
N LYS A 14 -7.02 1.95 19.52
CA LYS A 14 -6.55 3.22 18.94
C LYS A 14 -5.37 3.03 17.99
N ILE A 15 -4.47 2.10 18.33
CA ILE A 15 -3.29 1.81 17.51
C ILE A 15 -3.72 1.14 16.19
N LEU A 16 -4.63 0.16 16.25
CA LEU A 16 -5.18 -0.50 15.07
C LEU A 16 -6.01 0.45 14.19
N SER A 17 -6.80 1.34 14.79
CA SER A 17 -7.60 2.29 14.02
C SER A 17 -6.73 3.32 13.28
N SER A 18 -5.54 3.65 13.79
CA SER A 18 -4.58 4.53 13.10
C SER A 18 -4.12 4.00 11.73
N VAL A 19 -4.25 2.69 11.50
CA VAL A 19 -3.93 2.01 10.24
C VAL A 19 -5.17 1.44 9.55
N GLY A 20 -6.35 1.96 9.87
CA GLY A 20 -7.61 1.63 9.19
C GLY A 20 -8.27 0.30 9.63
N PHE A 21 -7.78 -0.33 10.69
CA PHE A 21 -8.37 -1.55 11.22
C PHE A 21 -9.34 -1.25 12.38
N GLU A 22 -10.62 -1.54 12.16
CA GLU A 22 -11.70 -1.34 13.12
C GLU A 22 -12.05 -2.61 13.90
N CYS A 23 -11.84 -2.59 15.22
CA CYS A 23 -12.16 -3.74 16.08
C CYS A 23 -13.66 -4.10 16.11
N SER A 24 -14.55 -3.13 15.86
CA SER A 24 -16.01 -3.30 15.84
C SER A 24 -16.54 -4.05 14.63
N ASP A 25 -15.76 -4.13 13.53
CA ASP A 25 -16.21 -4.60 12.21
C ASP A 25 -17.35 -3.78 11.59
N ASN A 26 -17.59 -2.56 12.06
CA ASN A 26 -18.63 -1.72 11.48
C ASN A 26 -18.29 -1.40 10.02
N LYS A 27 -19.28 -1.53 9.11
CA LYS A 27 -19.08 -1.33 7.67
C LYS A 27 -17.88 -2.13 7.12
N ARG A 28 -17.77 -3.41 7.47
CA ARG A 28 -16.77 -4.34 6.92
C ARG A 28 -17.42 -5.64 6.47
N SER A 29 -16.97 -6.19 5.34
CA SER A 29 -17.46 -7.48 4.81
C SER A 29 -16.68 -8.69 5.35
N GLY A 30 -15.51 -8.46 5.93
CA GLY A 30 -14.68 -9.49 6.53
C GLY A 30 -13.47 -8.90 7.24
N SER A 31 -12.92 -9.64 8.18
CA SER A 31 -11.82 -9.17 9.04
C SER A 31 -10.84 -10.28 9.34
N PHE A 32 -9.55 -9.98 9.23
CA PHE A 32 -8.46 -10.88 9.61
C PHE A 32 -7.39 -10.10 10.37
N LEU A 33 -7.07 -10.50 11.61
CA LEU A 33 -6.06 -9.86 12.45
C LEU A 33 -5.03 -10.89 12.88
N VAL A 34 -3.78 -10.61 12.61
CA VAL A 34 -2.64 -11.30 13.20
C VAL A 34 -2.03 -10.41 14.26
N VAL A 35 -1.86 -10.95 15.46
CA VAL A 35 -1.10 -10.33 16.54
C VAL A 35 0.10 -11.21 16.80
N ASP A 36 1.30 -10.66 16.62
CA ASP A 36 2.56 -11.39 16.71
C ASP A 36 2.57 -12.60 15.75
N GLU A 37 2.43 -13.83 16.28
CA GLU A 37 2.37 -15.08 15.50
C GLU A 37 0.98 -15.74 15.49
N ASP A 38 -0.01 -15.12 16.14
CA ASP A 38 -1.33 -15.69 16.35
C ASP A 38 -2.40 -15.00 15.49
N ILE A 39 -3.29 -15.79 14.90
CA ILE A 39 -4.50 -15.28 14.25
C ILE A 39 -5.50 -14.90 15.35
N ALA A 40 -5.44 -13.65 15.81
CA ALA A 40 -6.25 -13.13 16.91
C ALA A 40 -7.73 -12.92 16.53
N LYS A 41 -8.01 -12.65 15.24
CA LYS A 41 -9.37 -12.46 14.73
C LYS A 41 -9.49 -12.97 13.30
N MET A 42 -10.56 -13.71 13.04
CA MET A 42 -10.97 -14.08 11.69
C MET A 42 -12.49 -14.11 11.63
N LYS A 43 -13.08 -13.24 10.82
CA LYS A 43 -14.53 -13.17 10.61
C LYS A 43 -14.85 -13.01 9.14
N ASN A 44 -15.77 -13.84 8.68
CA ASN A 44 -16.41 -13.70 7.39
C ASN A 44 -17.83 -13.17 7.62
N LEU A 45 -18.13 -11.97 7.11
CA LEU A 45 -19.41 -11.30 7.30
C LEU A 45 -20.24 -11.24 6.02
N ASN A 46 -19.73 -11.80 4.91
CA ASN A 46 -20.39 -11.79 3.62
C ASN A 46 -20.32 -13.18 2.96
N LYS A 47 -21.48 -13.74 2.60
CA LYS A 47 -21.58 -15.08 1.98
C LYS A 47 -20.85 -15.19 0.64
N LYS A 48 -20.53 -14.06 0.00
CA LYS A 48 -19.77 -13.97 -1.25
C LYS A 48 -18.24 -14.03 -1.06
N LEU A 49 -17.77 -14.29 0.16
CA LEU A 49 -16.35 -14.37 0.52
C LEU A 49 -15.99 -15.73 1.11
N GLU A 50 -14.75 -16.16 0.90
CA GLU A 50 -14.07 -17.12 1.76
C GLU A 50 -12.89 -16.41 2.45
N ILE A 51 -12.77 -16.59 3.77
CA ILE A 51 -11.63 -16.13 4.55
C ILE A 51 -11.19 -17.30 5.42
N MET A 52 -9.92 -17.69 5.31
CA MET A 52 -9.32 -18.76 6.10
C MET A 52 -7.82 -18.51 6.31
N PRO A 53 -7.17 -19.19 7.26
CA PRO A 53 -5.71 -19.20 7.36
C PRO A 53 -5.08 -19.73 6.07
N LEU A 54 -3.93 -19.19 5.68
CA LEU A 54 -3.24 -19.64 4.47
C LEU A 54 -2.83 -21.13 4.57
N SER A 55 -2.48 -21.61 5.76
CA SER A 55 -2.19 -23.02 6.02
C SER A 55 -3.33 -23.95 5.56
N GLU A 56 -4.56 -23.65 5.95
CA GLU A 56 -5.76 -24.40 5.55
C GLU A 56 -6.04 -24.28 4.05
N ALA A 57 -5.85 -23.08 3.48
CA ALA A 57 -6.08 -22.86 2.06
C ALA A 57 -5.14 -23.68 1.17
N VAL A 58 -3.89 -23.86 1.57
CA VAL A 58 -2.90 -24.66 0.82
C VAL A 58 -3.29 -26.14 0.76
N GLU A 59 -3.98 -26.64 1.78
CA GLU A 59 -4.56 -28.00 1.78
C GLU A 59 -5.80 -28.07 0.89
N LYS A 60 -6.70 -27.09 1.02
CA LYS A 60 -7.95 -27.02 0.24
C LYS A 60 -7.72 -26.77 -1.26
N TYR A 61 -6.69 -26.01 -1.62
CA TYR A 61 -6.43 -25.54 -2.98
C TYR A 61 -5.01 -25.91 -3.45
N PRO A 62 -4.82 -27.11 -4.03
CA PRO A 62 -3.49 -27.61 -4.41
C PRO A 62 -2.71 -26.70 -5.36
N TRP A 63 -3.40 -25.91 -6.20
CA TRP A 63 -2.77 -24.97 -7.13
C TRP A 63 -1.98 -23.85 -6.43
N LEU A 64 -2.28 -23.54 -5.16
CA LEU A 64 -1.53 -22.57 -4.37
C LEU A 64 -0.08 -23.01 -4.17
N LYS A 65 0.18 -24.31 -3.97
CA LYS A 65 1.54 -24.85 -3.77
C LYS A 65 2.50 -24.47 -4.90
N ASN A 66 1.99 -24.38 -6.14
CA ASN A 66 2.80 -24.00 -7.30
C ASN A 66 3.19 -22.52 -7.32
N HIS A 67 2.39 -21.66 -6.69
CA HIS A 67 2.61 -20.22 -6.62
C HIS A 67 3.36 -19.81 -5.34
N LEU A 68 3.36 -20.68 -4.34
CA LEU A 68 3.98 -20.51 -3.02
C LEU A 68 5.34 -21.25 -2.90
N LYS A 69 6.04 -21.49 -4.03
CA LYS A 69 7.28 -22.29 -4.07
C LYS A 69 8.44 -21.73 -3.21
N SER A 70 8.33 -20.50 -2.68
CA SER A 70 9.37 -19.86 -1.87
C SER A 70 9.00 -19.67 -0.39
N VAL A 71 7.97 -20.33 0.12
CA VAL A 71 7.32 -19.89 1.37
C VAL A 71 7.93 -20.50 2.62
N SER A 72 7.98 -19.68 3.66
CA SER A 72 8.46 -19.99 5.00
C SER A 72 7.84 -21.27 5.56
N LYS A 73 8.59 -21.97 6.44
CA LYS A 73 8.11 -23.15 7.16
C LYS A 73 6.80 -22.92 7.94
N ASN A 74 6.49 -21.67 8.28
CA ASN A 74 5.25 -21.26 8.92
C ASN A 74 4.41 -20.39 7.96
N LEU A 75 3.17 -20.82 7.66
CA LEU A 75 2.23 -20.16 6.74
C LEU A 75 1.28 -19.25 7.51
N LEU A 76 1.84 -18.28 8.23
CA LEU A 76 1.06 -17.28 8.95
C LEU A 76 0.54 -16.22 7.99
N GLY A 77 -0.78 -16.07 7.90
CA GLY A 77 -1.42 -15.05 7.08
C GLY A 77 -2.75 -15.52 6.53
N TYR A 78 -3.37 -14.70 5.69
CA TYR A 78 -4.71 -14.96 5.18
C TYR A 78 -4.71 -15.60 3.80
N PHE A 79 -5.75 -16.38 3.55
CA PHE A 79 -6.29 -16.61 2.23
C PHE A 79 -7.69 -15.97 2.16
N ILE A 80 -7.87 -15.06 1.22
CA ILE A 80 -9.15 -14.41 0.93
C ILE A 80 -9.54 -14.73 -0.51
N ARG A 81 -10.76 -15.23 -0.72
CA ARG A 81 -11.30 -15.47 -2.05
C ARG A 81 -12.66 -14.79 -2.17
N VAL A 82 -12.78 -13.90 -3.14
CA VAL A 82 -14.06 -13.31 -3.53
C VAL A 82 -14.66 -14.20 -4.59
N LEU A 83 -15.89 -14.66 -4.38
CA LEU A 83 -16.56 -15.59 -5.29
C LEU A 83 -16.86 -14.92 -6.65
N PRO A 84 -17.08 -15.71 -7.73
CA PRO A 84 -17.44 -15.14 -9.03
C PRO A 84 -18.70 -14.28 -8.97
N ASP A 85 -18.82 -13.33 -9.91
CA ASP A 85 -20.02 -12.51 -10.12
C ASP A 85 -20.49 -11.77 -8.84
N SER A 86 -19.53 -11.40 -8.00
CA SER A 86 -19.79 -10.86 -6.66
C SER A 86 -19.22 -9.46 -6.51
N GLU A 87 -20.08 -8.49 -6.22
CA GLU A 87 -19.69 -7.19 -5.67
C GLU A 87 -19.81 -7.21 -4.14
N ILE A 88 -18.77 -6.73 -3.48
CA ILE A 88 -18.62 -6.66 -2.03
C ILE A 88 -18.87 -5.23 -1.57
N ASP A 89 -19.97 -5.01 -0.86
CA ASP A 89 -20.50 -3.67 -0.55
C ASP A 89 -19.60 -2.85 0.39
N TYR A 90 -18.93 -3.53 1.33
CA TYR A 90 -18.04 -2.93 2.32
C TYR A 90 -16.63 -3.52 2.25
N PRO A 91 -15.56 -2.75 2.54
CA PRO A 91 -14.21 -3.27 2.47
C PRO A 91 -13.98 -4.47 3.39
N ILE A 92 -13.11 -5.36 2.94
CA ILE A 92 -12.47 -6.36 3.81
C ILE A 92 -11.31 -5.67 4.52
N GLN A 93 -11.09 -5.97 5.80
CA GLN A 93 -9.97 -5.43 6.56
C GLN A 93 -9.00 -6.50 7.02
N THR A 94 -7.70 -6.21 6.90
CA THR A 94 -6.62 -7.06 7.41
C THR A 94 -5.70 -6.24 8.31
N GLY A 95 -5.30 -6.80 9.44
CA GLY A 95 -4.45 -6.15 10.42
C GLY A 95 -3.26 -7.03 10.76
N PHE A 96 -2.07 -6.43 10.83
CA PHE A 96 -0.85 -7.08 11.28
C PHE A 96 -0.24 -6.24 12.38
N TYR A 97 -0.33 -6.76 13.60
CA TYR A 97 0.08 -6.06 14.80
C TYR A 97 1.23 -6.79 15.47
N MET A 98 2.35 -6.09 15.69
CA MET A 98 3.45 -6.58 16.52
C MET A 98 3.26 -6.00 17.94
N GLU A 99 2.78 -6.83 18.87
CA GLU A 99 2.54 -6.43 20.26
C GLU A 99 3.76 -6.71 21.13
N LYS A 100 4.44 -7.85 20.93
CA LYS A 100 5.59 -8.27 21.75
C LYS A 100 6.72 -8.87 20.93
N ASN A 101 6.39 -9.48 19.80
CA ASN A 101 7.40 -10.18 19.00
C ASN A 101 8.35 -9.21 18.34
N LYS A 102 9.62 -9.62 18.27
CA LYS A 102 10.65 -8.86 17.57
C LYS A 102 10.61 -9.07 16.07
N GLN A 103 10.03 -10.17 15.61
CA GLN A 103 9.93 -10.47 14.18
C GLN A 103 8.54 -10.99 13.83
N GLN A 104 8.04 -10.60 12.66
CA GLN A 104 6.80 -11.10 12.11
C GLN A 104 6.99 -11.36 10.61
N ILE A 105 6.68 -12.58 10.17
CA ILE A 105 6.71 -12.98 8.76
C ILE A 105 5.32 -13.44 8.40
N ILE A 106 4.69 -12.74 7.46
CA ILE A 106 3.35 -13.05 6.98
C ILE A 106 3.38 -13.39 5.49
N HIS A 107 2.54 -14.34 5.12
CA HIS A 107 2.28 -14.70 3.74
C HIS A 107 0.78 -14.65 3.49
N ASN A 108 0.38 -13.79 2.56
CA ASN A 108 -1.02 -13.55 2.26
C ASN A 108 -1.34 -13.85 0.80
N VAL A 109 -2.56 -14.33 0.56
CA VAL A 109 -3.10 -14.55 -0.78
C VAL A 109 -4.51 -13.98 -0.86
N LEU A 110 -4.78 -13.18 -1.88
CA LEU A 110 -6.13 -12.78 -2.26
C LEU A 110 -6.43 -13.18 -3.71
N VAL A 111 -7.60 -13.76 -3.92
CA VAL A 111 -8.13 -14.09 -5.24
C VAL A 111 -9.46 -13.36 -5.45
N ALA A 112 -9.52 -12.48 -6.45
CA ALA A 112 -10.75 -11.91 -6.95
C ALA A 112 -11.17 -12.72 -8.18
N GLU A 113 -12.19 -13.58 -8.04
CA GLU A 113 -12.68 -14.45 -9.11
C GLU A 113 -13.37 -13.66 -10.24
N PRO A 114 -13.65 -14.27 -11.41
CA PRO A 114 -14.19 -13.55 -12.56
C PRO A 114 -15.42 -12.68 -12.23
N ASN A 115 -15.47 -11.49 -12.81
CA ASN A 115 -16.54 -10.50 -12.63
C ASN A 115 -16.78 -10.07 -11.16
N SER A 116 -15.81 -10.28 -10.26
CA SER A 116 -15.93 -9.86 -8.86
C SER A 116 -15.33 -8.47 -8.62
N LYS A 117 -15.85 -7.75 -7.62
CA LYS A 117 -15.34 -6.43 -7.22
C LYS A 117 -15.20 -6.36 -5.71
N VAL A 118 -14.01 -5.99 -5.26
CA VAL A 118 -13.65 -5.96 -3.85
C VAL A 118 -12.70 -4.81 -3.52
N HIS A 119 -12.84 -4.31 -2.30
CA HIS A 119 -11.90 -3.38 -1.70
C HIS A 119 -11.29 -4.01 -0.45
N LEU A 120 -9.97 -4.01 -0.36
CA LEU A 120 -9.19 -4.52 0.77
C LEU A 120 -8.43 -3.37 1.44
N ILE A 121 -8.63 -3.20 2.74
CA ILE A 121 -7.85 -2.29 3.59
C ILE A 121 -6.91 -3.13 4.44
N SER A 122 -5.60 -2.89 4.34
CA SER A 122 -4.57 -3.59 5.09
C SER A 122 -3.74 -2.63 5.92
N GLY A 123 -3.80 -2.79 7.24
CA GLY A 123 -3.02 -2.01 8.20
C GLY A 123 -1.90 -2.82 8.84
N CYS A 124 -0.70 -2.25 8.92
CA CYS A 124 0.40 -2.84 9.69
C CYS A 124 0.93 -1.84 10.71
N VAL A 125 1.07 -2.28 11.96
CA VAL A 125 1.44 -1.43 13.09
C VAL A 125 2.20 -2.21 14.15
N SER A 126 2.99 -1.53 14.97
CA SER A 126 3.70 -2.13 16.11
C SER A 126 3.61 -1.24 17.33
N SER A 127 3.51 -1.85 18.50
CA SER A 127 3.63 -1.18 19.81
C SER A 127 4.99 -1.42 20.46
N VAL A 128 5.80 -2.30 19.89
CA VAL A 128 7.14 -2.60 20.37
C VAL A 128 8.20 -2.12 19.40
N ASN A 129 9.40 -1.96 19.97
CA ASN A 129 10.65 -1.85 19.25
C ASN A 129 11.02 -3.22 18.66
N GLY A 130 10.22 -3.68 17.70
CA GLY A 130 10.48 -4.87 16.90
C GLY A 130 11.71 -4.68 16.01
N GLU A 131 12.31 -5.77 15.59
CA GLU A 131 13.43 -5.76 14.65
C GLU A 131 12.95 -5.78 13.21
N LYS A 132 11.97 -6.66 12.89
CA LYS A 132 11.66 -6.98 11.50
C LYS A 132 10.20 -7.35 11.24
N HIS A 133 9.59 -6.73 10.23
CA HIS A 133 8.33 -7.18 9.64
C HIS A 133 8.55 -7.57 8.17
N VAL A 134 8.09 -8.75 7.77
CA VAL A 134 8.18 -9.27 6.39
C VAL A 134 6.80 -9.64 5.90
N GLY A 135 6.30 -8.95 4.89
CA GLY A 135 5.03 -9.26 4.24
C GLY A 135 5.20 -9.76 2.81
N ILE A 136 4.81 -11.01 2.54
CA ILE A 136 4.76 -11.56 1.19
C ILE A 136 3.29 -11.65 0.80
N ASN A 137 2.90 -10.97 -0.29
CA ASN A 137 1.51 -10.93 -0.73
C ASN A 137 1.39 -11.38 -2.18
N HIS A 138 0.33 -12.14 -2.46
CA HIS A 138 -0.05 -12.53 -3.81
C HIS A 138 -1.49 -12.11 -4.08
N TYR A 139 -1.68 -11.35 -5.15
CA TYR A 139 -2.99 -10.86 -5.58
C TYR A 139 -3.28 -11.41 -6.97
N PHE A 140 -4.35 -12.20 -7.09
CA PHE A 140 -4.82 -12.75 -8.36
C PHE A 140 -6.15 -12.12 -8.72
N ILE A 141 -6.15 -11.19 -9.67
CA ILE A 141 -7.35 -10.51 -10.15
C ILE A 141 -7.75 -11.19 -11.46
N LYS A 142 -8.83 -11.98 -11.44
CA LYS A 142 -9.27 -12.76 -12.60
C LYS A 142 -10.02 -11.89 -13.61
N LYS A 143 -10.43 -12.51 -14.71
CA LYS A 143 -11.07 -11.84 -15.85
C LYS A 143 -12.23 -10.94 -15.41
N ASN A 144 -12.24 -9.69 -15.90
CA ASN A 144 -13.22 -8.65 -15.58
C ASN A 144 -13.38 -8.34 -14.07
N ALA A 145 -12.48 -8.80 -13.21
CA ALA A 145 -12.55 -8.54 -11.78
C ALA A 145 -11.84 -7.23 -11.43
N SER A 146 -12.22 -6.63 -10.30
CA SER A 146 -11.63 -5.40 -9.79
C SER A 146 -11.20 -5.55 -8.34
N LEU A 147 -9.95 -5.21 -8.04
CA LEU A 147 -9.41 -5.12 -6.69
C LEU A 147 -8.90 -3.71 -6.44
N THR A 148 -9.49 -3.02 -5.47
CA THR A 148 -8.88 -1.86 -4.83
C THR A 148 -8.15 -2.35 -3.58
N LEU A 149 -6.86 -2.04 -3.45
CA LEU A 149 -6.04 -2.30 -2.29
C LEU A 149 -5.66 -0.98 -1.65
N THR A 150 -5.89 -0.85 -0.35
CA THR A 150 -5.46 0.28 0.45
C THR A 150 -4.52 -0.24 1.54
N LYS A 151 -3.25 0.13 1.50
CA LYS A 151 -2.23 -0.34 2.44
C LYS A 151 -1.70 0.82 3.27
N ILE A 152 -1.73 0.67 4.59
CA ILE A 152 -1.33 1.71 5.54
C ILE A 152 -0.26 1.13 6.47
N HIS A 153 0.92 1.72 6.45
CA HIS A 153 2.01 1.35 7.34
C HIS A 153 2.28 2.48 8.35
N ASN A 154 2.35 2.10 9.63
CA ASN A 154 2.71 2.97 10.73
C ASN A 154 3.69 2.23 11.65
N TRP A 155 4.97 2.29 11.30
CA TRP A 155 6.05 1.58 12.01
C TRP A 155 6.84 2.53 12.91
N PRO A 156 7.08 2.17 14.18
CA PRO A 156 8.08 2.83 15.02
C PRO A 156 9.46 2.88 14.38
N ASP A 157 10.24 3.91 14.71
CA ASP A 157 11.51 4.29 14.08
C ASP A 157 12.61 3.23 14.08
N VAL A 158 12.45 2.17 14.85
CA VAL A 158 13.46 1.11 14.98
C VAL A 158 13.21 -0.08 14.05
N ILE A 159 11.98 -0.22 13.53
CA ILE A 159 11.59 -1.41 12.76
C ILE A 159 12.21 -1.37 11.36
N THR A 160 12.66 -2.54 10.91
CA THR A 160 12.93 -2.78 9.49
C THR A 160 11.76 -3.53 8.86
N SER A 161 11.13 -2.95 7.84
CA SER A 161 10.03 -3.58 7.13
C SER A 161 10.43 -3.97 5.71
N PHE A 162 10.00 -5.15 5.27
CA PHE A 162 10.14 -5.63 3.90
C PHE A 162 8.79 -6.12 3.39
N SER A 163 8.38 -5.65 2.23
CA SER A 163 7.22 -6.19 1.52
C SER A 163 7.60 -6.68 0.13
N LYS A 164 6.97 -7.77 -0.28
CA LYS A 164 6.98 -8.25 -1.66
C LYS A 164 5.55 -8.55 -2.10
N ASP A 165 5.04 -7.75 -3.01
CA ASP A 165 3.71 -7.90 -3.59
C ASP A 165 3.85 -8.45 -5.01
N ASN A 166 3.23 -9.60 -5.26
CA ASN A 166 3.16 -10.19 -6.61
C ASN A 166 1.71 -10.14 -7.07
N VAL A 167 1.45 -9.38 -8.14
CA VAL A 167 0.12 -9.14 -8.66
C VAL A 167 0.00 -9.71 -10.06
N VAL A 168 -1.10 -10.43 -10.31
CA VAL A 168 -1.49 -10.90 -11.63
C VAL A 168 -2.85 -10.30 -11.96
N VAL A 169 -2.89 -9.43 -12.96
CA VAL A 169 -4.09 -8.77 -13.47
C VAL A 169 -4.54 -9.48 -14.74
N GLY A 170 -5.70 -10.13 -14.70
CA GLY A 170 -6.27 -10.89 -15.80
C GLY A 170 -6.87 -10.03 -16.92
N GLU A 171 -7.52 -10.70 -17.87
CA GLU A 171 -8.16 -10.04 -19.02
C GLU A 171 -9.24 -9.04 -18.57
N ASN A 172 -9.19 -7.80 -19.07
CA ASN A 172 -10.08 -6.69 -18.70
C ASN A 172 -10.21 -6.46 -17.17
N ALA A 173 -9.26 -6.94 -16.37
CA ALA A 173 -9.28 -6.79 -14.93
C ALA A 173 -8.69 -5.45 -14.51
N THR A 174 -9.06 -4.97 -13.32
CA THR A 174 -8.57 -3.70 -12.77
C THR A 174 -7.93 -3.91 -11.40
N PHE A 175 -6.75 -3.36 -11.21
CA PHE A 175 -6.07 -3.33 -9.93
C PHE A 175 -5.73 -1.88 -9.56
N ILE A 176 -6.18 -1.43 -8.40
CA ILE A 176 -5.86 -0.10 -7.88
C ILE A 176 -5.13 -0.32 -6.56
N SER A 177 -3.92 0.21 -6.41
CA SER A 177 -3.16 0.15 -5.16
C SER A 177 -2.94 1.55 -4.61
N ASN A 178 -3.44 1.81 -3.41
CA ASN A 178 -3.20 3.03 -2.66
C ASN A 178 -2.31 2.69 -1.47
N TYR A 179 -1.04 3.11 -1.52
CA TYR A 179 -0.09 2.90 -0.45
C TYR A 179 0.19 4.19 0.32
N VAL A 180 -0.07 4.17 1.63
CA VAL A 180 0.20 5.29 2.53
C VAL A 180 1.20 4.84 3.60
N GLY A 181 2.42 5.35 3.49
CA GLY A 181 3.47 5.17 4.49
C GLY A 181 3.52 6.34 5.45
N LEU A 182 2.75 6.27 6.55
CA LEU A 182 2.69 7.32 7.57
C LEU A 182 4.03 7.43 8.32
N THR A 183 4.51 6.29 8.80
CA THR A 183 5.86 6.12 9.37
C THR A 183 6.37 4.76 8.93
N LEU A 184 7.62 4.70 8.47
CA LEU A 184 8.15 3.52 7.77
C LEU A 184 9.31 2.86 8.52
N GLY A 185 9.54 3.27 9.75
CA GLY A 185 10.61 2.79 10.61
C GLY A 185 12.00 3.18 10.10
N LYS A 186 13.04 2.53 10.65
CA LYS A 186 14.43 2.79 10.28
C LYS A 186 14.68 2.54 8.81
N LYS A 187 14.15 1.42 8.31
CA LYS A 187 14.35 0.97 6.94
C LYS A 187 13.10 0.29 6.42
N ASN A 188 12.57 0.78 5.32
CA ASN A 188 11.48 0.14 4.59
C ASN A 188 11.97 -0.26 3.20
N LYS A 189 11.66 -1.49 2.80
CA LYS A 189 11.83 -1.94 1.42
C LYS A 189 10.53 -2.53 0.90
N SER A 190 9.85 -1.79 0.03
CA SER A 190 8.72 -2.28 -0.74
C SER A 190 9.19 -2.76 -2.11
N ASN A 191 8.71 -3.92 -2.53
CA ASN A 191 8.85 -4.37 -3.92
C ASN A 191 7.50 -4.83 -4.44
N LEU A 192 7.05 -4.21 -5.52
CA LEU A 192 5.81 -4.55 -6.21
C LEU A 192 6.14 -5.06 -7.60
N VAL A 193 5.60 -6.23 -7.94
CA VAL A 193 5.70 -6.78 -9.29
C VAL A 193 4.30 -7.08 -9.81
N ILE A 194 3.93 -6.44 -10.92
CA ILE A 194 2.61 -6.59 -11.55
C ILE A 194 2.77 -7.16 -12.95
N ASN A 195 2.02 -8.21 -13.24
CA ASN A 195 1.88 -8.76 -14.58
C ASN A 195 0.46 -8.50 -15.08
N ILE A 196 0.33 -7.73 -16.16
CA ILE A 196 -0.96 -7.32 -16.71
C ILE A 196 -1.25 -8.07 -18.02
N GLY A 197 -2.37 -8.78 -18.03
CA GLY A 197 -2.93 -9.47 -19.20
C GLY A 197 -3.74 -8.55 -20.12
N LYS A 198 -4.39 -9.13 -21.12
CA LYS A 198 -5.06 -8.39 -22.19
C LYS A 198 -6.08 -7.38 -21.66
N ASN A 199 -5.96 -6.12 -22.09
CA ASN A 199 -6.80 -4.99 -21.67
C ASN A 199 -6.87 -4.77 -20.14
N GLY A 200 -5.99 -5.41 -19.35
CA GLY A 200 -5.94 -5.20 -17.91
C GLY A 200 -5.40 -3.81 -17.59
N VAL A 201 -5.78 -3.30 -16.41
CA VAL A 201 -5.39 -1.97 -15.95
C VAL A 201 -4.82 -2.06 -14.53
N ALA A 202 -3.70 -1.38 -14.29
CA ALA A 202 -3.19 -1.15 -12.94
C ALA A 202 -2.99 0.36 -12.67
N VAL A 203 -3.45 0.84 -11.52
CA VAL A 203 -3.21 2.22 -11.05
C VAL A 203 -2.55 2.15 -9.70
N ILE A 204 -1.35 2.70 -9.57
CA ILE A 204 -0.54 2.66 -8.35
C ILE A 204 -0.34 4.06 -7.82
N ASN A 205 -0.90 4.32 -6.64
CA ASN A 205 -0.76 5.57 -5.91
C ASN A 205 0.09 5.33 -4.67
N SER A 206 1.10 6.16 -4.44
CA SER A 206 1.87 6.10 -3.19
C SER A 206 2.11 7.48 -2.59
N ILE A 207 1.95 7.57 -1.27
CA ILE A 207 2.41 8.68 -0.43
C ILE A 207 3.36 8.09 0.60
N VAL A 208 4.60 8.55 0.60
CA VAL A 208 5.60 8.12 1.58
C VAL A 208 6.30 9.31 2.21
N TYR A 209 6.48 9.23 3.53
CA TYR A 209 7.20 10.22 4.33
C TYR A 209 8.44 9.59 4.96
N ALA A 210 9.59 10.25 4.82
CA ALA A 210 10.84 9.84 5.43
C ALA A 210 11.41 10.96 6.30
N LYS A 211 11.41 10.76 7.61
CA LYS A 211 12.12 11.66 8.54
C LYS A 211 13.58 11.27 8.69
N GLU A 212 14.32 12.06 9.46
CA GLU A 212 15.72 11.79 9.78
C GLU A 212 15.94 10.34 10.24
N ASN A 213 17.07 9.75 9.81
CA ASN A 213 17.44 8.35 10.05
C ASN A 213 16.56 7.28 9.36
N ASN A 214 15.48 7.64 8.65
CA ASN A 214 14.73 6.70 7.83
C ASN A 214 15.45 6.45 6.49
N THR A 215 15.38 5.21 6.01
CA THR A 215 15.78 4.86 4.64
C THR A 215 14.68 4.05 3.95
N LEU A 216 14.12 4.62 2.89
CA LEU A 216 13.04 4.01 2.12
C LEU A 216 13.56 3.50 0.78
N TYR A 217 13.13 2.31 0.40
CA TYR A 217 13.35 1.71 -0.91
C TYR A 217 12.01 1.29 -1.48
N ILE A 218 11.50 2.04 -2.47
CA ILE A 218 10.30 1.69 -3.23
C ILE A 218 10.77 1.14 -4.57
N ASN A 219 10.37 -0.09 -4.91
CA ASN A 219 10.81 -0.79 -6.12
C ASN A 219 9.61 -1.40 -6.83
N ASP A 220 9.05 -0.67 -7.78
CA ASP A 220 7.84 -1.10 -8.48
C ASP A 220 8.19 -1.45 -9.92
N LYS A 221 7.75 -2.65 -10.36
CA LYS A 221 7.92 -3.11 -11.74
C LYS A 221 6.62 -3.65 -12.29
N ILE A 222 6.12 -2.99 -13.33
CA ILE A 222 4.88 -3.34 -14.01
C ILE A 222 5.20 -3.85 -15.42
N PHE A 223 4.66 -5.02 -15.76
CA PHE A 223 4.78 -5.62 -17.07
C PHE A 223 3.44 -5.59 -17.79
N LEU A 224 3.36 -4.84 -18.89
CA LEU A 224 2.22 -4.81 -19.80
C LEU A 224 2.42 -5.94 -20.83
N ASN A 225 2.07 -7.17 -20.43
CA ASN A 225 2.47 -8.38 -21.16
C ASN A 225 1.64 -8.64 -22.42
N GLU A 226 0.38 -8.21 -22.44
CA GLU A 226 -0.58 -8.53 -23.50
C GLU A 226 -1.22 -7.29 -24.12
N GLU A 227 -1.98 -7.50 -25.21
CA GLU A 227 -2.60 -6.42 -25.98
C GLU A 227 -3.48 -5.50 -25.12
N GLY A 228 -3.33 -4.19 -25.29
CA GLY A 228 -4.19 -3.20 -24.66
C GLY A 228 -3.98 -3.01 -23.16
N ALA A 229 -3.00 -3.69 -22.55
CA ALA A 229 -2.67 -3.52 -21.13
C ALA A 229 -2.23 -2.09 -20.82
N ARG A 230 -2.69 -1.55 -19.68
CA ARG A 230 -2.41 -0.17 -19.25
C ARG A 230 -1.91 -0.09 -17.82
N ALA A 231 -1.05 0.88 -17.55
CA ALA A 231 -0.65 1.21 -16.19
C ALA A 231 -0.46 2.70 -15.96
N ASP A 232 -0.72 3.13 -14.74
CA ASP A 232 -0.44 4.47 -14.24
C ASP A 232 0.24 4.35 -12.86
N ILE A 233 1.33 5.07 -12.65
CA ILE A 233 2.05 5.16 -11.39
C ILE A 233 2.12 6.63 -10.97
N LEU A 234 1.58 6.94 -9.81
CA LEU A 234 1.56 8.25 -9.20
C LEU A 234 2.24 8.17 -7.84
N SER A 235 3.45 8.70 -7.76
CA SER A 235 4.33 8.58 -6.60
C SER A 235 4.57 9.96 -5.97
N ARG A 236 4.28 10.07 -4.67
CA ARG A 236 4.51 11.28 -3.86
C ARG A 236 5.44 10.95 -2.71
N THR A 237 6.63 11.52 -2.74
CA THR A 237 7.67 11.25 -1.75
C THR A 237 8.03 12.53 -1.01
N ILE A 238 7.92 12.51 0.32
CA ILE A 238 8.32 13.63 1.17
C ILE A 238 9.52 13.20 2.01
N SER A 239 10.58 13.99 2.04
CA SER A 239 11.73 13.78 2.92
C SER A 239 11.98 14.98 3.83
N ASN A 240 11.99 14.71 5.13
CA ASN A 240 12.40 15.60 6.20
C ASN A 240 13.69 15.08 6.86
N GLY A 241 14.77 15.00 6.08
CA GLY A 241 16.07 14.47 6.55
C GLY A 241 16.29 12.98 6.28
N GLY A 242 15.27 12.25 5.80
CA GLY A 242 15.36 10.84 5.44
C GLY A 242 15.92 10.59 4.03
N LYS A 243 16.28 9.33 3.75
CA LYS A 243 16.75 8.92 2.41
C LYS A 243 15.68 8.10 1.70
N CYS A 244 15.24 8.55 0.54
CA CYS A 244 14.27 7.85 -0.29
C CYS A 244 14.92 7.40 -1.59
N PHE A 245 14.78 6.12 -1.91
CA PHE A 245 15.18 5.55 -3.19
C PHE A 245 13.93 4.98 -3.86
N VAL A 246 13.43 5.69 -4.87
CA VAL A 246 12.21 5.35 -5.60
C VAL A 246 12.60 4.87 -6.98
N LYS A 247 12.43 3.58 -7.23
CA LYS A 247 12.75 2.91 -8.51
C LYS A 247 11.46 2.35 -9.07
N GLU A 248 10.96 2.96 -10.12
CA GLU A 248 9.67 2.60 -10.71
C GLU A 248 9.87 2.31 -12.19
N CYS A 249 9.32 1.19 -12.66
CA CYS A 249 9.52 0.75 -14.03
C CYS A 249 8.24 0.21 -14.66
N ILE A 250 7.92 0.71 -15.86
CA ILE A 250 6.89 0.13 -16.72
C ILE A 250 7.57 -0.48 -17.95
N SER A 251 7.28 -1.76 -18.20
CA SER A 251 7.78 -2.53 -19.34
C SER A 251 6.62 -2.90 -20.26
N GLY A 252 6.52 -2.22 -21.40
CA GLY A 252 5.48 -2.40 -22.40
C GLY A 252 5.87 -3.46 -23.44
N ARG A 253 5.30 -4.67 -23.32
CA ARG A 253 5.66 -5.85 -24.13
C ARG A 253 4.58 -6.26 -25.13
N GLY A 254 3.32 -5.97 -24.81
CA GLY A 254 2.17 -6.24 -25.66
C GLY A 254 1.93 -5.16 -26.70
N LYS A 255 1.03 -5.46 -27.64
CA LYS A 255 0.53 -4.53 -28.65
C LYS A 255 -0.40 -3.48 -28.05
N ASN A 256 -0.38 -2.24 -28.54
CA ASN A 256 -1.30 -1.17 -28.10
C ASN A 256 -1.27 -0.92 -26.58
N THR A 257 -0.11 -1.08 -25.93
CA THR A 257 0.01 -0.89 -24.48
C THR A 257 0.28 0.57 -24.14
N LYS A 258 -0.18 1.01 -22.97
CA LYS A 258 0.00 2.40 -22.52
C LYS A 258 0.48 2.46 -21.08
N GLY A 259 1.43 3.34 -20.79
CA GLY A 259 2.00 3.49 -19.46
C GLY A 259 2.35 4.92 -19.14
N HIS A 260 2.12 5.32 -17.90
CA HIS A 260 2.50 6.62 -17.38
C HIS A 260 3.14 6.49 -15.99
N ILE A 261 4.17 7.27 -15.73
CA ILE A 261 4.83 7.38 -14.42
C ILE A 261 4.97 8.86 -14.08
N GLU A 262 4.41 9.26 -12.95
CA GLU A 262 4.61 10.58 -12.35
C GLU A 262 5.25 10.44 -10.97
N CYS A 263 6.48 10.94 -10.82
CA CYS A 263 7.21 10.89 -9.57
C CYS A 263 7.47 12.30 -9.03
N ASP A 264 6.71 12.72 -8.03
CA ASP A 264 6.95 14.00 -7.36
C ASP A 264 7.59 13.81 -5.98
N GLY A 265 8.62 14.61 -5.72
CA GLY A 265 9.44 14.58 -4.51
C GLY A 265 9.54 15.95 -3.85
N LEU A 266 9.22 16.03 -2.56
CA LEU A 266 9.34 17.24 -1.76
C LEU A 266 10.41 17.09 -0.66
N LEU A 267 11.44 17.93 -0.72
CA LEU A 267 12.48 18.06 0.29
C LEU A 267 12.13 19.18 1.26
N LEU A 268 11.91 18.81 2.52
CA LEU A 268 11.57 19.76 3.59
C LEU A 268 12.79 20.29 4.33
N ASN A 269 13.87 19.49 4.38
CA ASN A 269 15.10 19.81 5.09
C ASN A 269 16.31 19.55 4.20
N ASN A 270 17.40 20.30 4.43
CA ASN A 270 18.66 20.21 3.69
C ASN A 270 19.38 18.87 3.85
N ASN A 271 19.08 18.10 4.89
CA ASN A 271 19.70 16.80 5.16
C ASN A 271 19.01 15.63 4.44
N GLY A 272 17.83 15.87 3.84
CA GLY A 272 17.04 14.85 3.14
C GLY A 272 17.63 14.49 1.79
N ILE A 273 17.40 13.26 1.34
CA ILE A 273 17.79 12.82 -0.01
C ILE A 273 16.63 12.08 -0.65
N ILE A 274 16.26 12.47 -1.87
CA ILE A 274 15.30 11.75 -2.71
C ILE A 274 15.99 11.38 -4.02
N TYR A 275 16.13 10.08 -4.26
CA TYR A 275 16.51 9.53 -5.56
C TYR A 275 15.25 9.05 -6.26
N SER A 276 14.86 9.73 -7.34
CA SER A 276 13.81 9.28 -8.26
C SER A 276 14.46 8.65 -9.49
N MET A 277 14.15 7.39 -9.76
CA MET A 277 14.75 6.59 -10.82
C MET A 277 13.67 5.87 -11.65
N PRO A 278 12.85 6.62 -12.42
CA PRO A 278 11.88 6.03 -13.32
C PRO A 278 12.57 5.35 -14.51
N ALA A 279 11.99 4.26 -15.00
CA ALA A 279 12.46 3.54 -16.18
C ALA A 279 11.31 3.08 -17.06
N LEU A 280 11.42 3.31 -18.37
CA LEU A 280 10.46 2.84 -19.36
C LEU A 280 11.16 1.84 -20.28
N GLU A 281 10.59 0.64 -20.40
CA GLU A 281 11.07 -0.39 -21.32
C GLU A 281 9.99 -0.61 -22.40
N ALA A 282 10.14 -0.02 -23.59
CA ALA A 282 9.26 -0.30 -24.73
C ALA A 282 9.83 -1.46 -25.57
N MET A 283 9.14 -2.60 -25.59
CA MET A 283 9.54 -3.81 -26.30
C MET A 283 8.64 -4.14 -27.51
N HIS A 284 7.65 -3.29 -27.81
CA HIS A 284 6.75 -3.41 -28.94
C HIS A 284 6.55 -2.04 -29.60
N SER A 285 6.38 -1.98 -30.92
CA SER A 285 6.31 -0.72 -31.68
C SER A 285 5.05 0.11 -31.44
N GLN A 286 3.97 -0.53 -30.98
CA GLN A 286 2.68 0.07 -30.67
C GLN A 286 2.50 0.31 -29.16
N THR A 287 3.57 0.69 -28.47
CA THR A 287 3.59 0.92 -27.03
C THR A 287 3.83 2.40 -26.79
N ASP A 288 2.93 3.04 -26.04
CA ASP A 288 3.04 4.44 -25.64
C ASP A 288 3.40 4.51 -24.16
N LEU A 289 4.64 4.89 -23.83
CA LEU A 289 5.09 5.09 -22.45
C LEU A 289 5.52 6.54 -22.25
N SER A 290 5.16 7.10 -21.12
CA SER A 290 5.56 8.46 -20.71
C SER A 290 6.00 8.46 -19.26
N HIS A 291 6.87 9.40 -18.92
CA HIS A 291 7.23 9.66 -17.54
C HIS A 291 7.47 11.14 -17.31
N GLU A 292 7.17 11.60 -16.11
CA GLU A 292 7.47 12.93 -15.60
C GLU A 292 7.91 12.84 -14.14
N ALA A 293 8.84 13.71 -13.76
CA ALA A 293 9.37 13.72 -12.40
C ALA A 293 9.79 15.12 -11.98
N ALA A 294 9.36 15.54 -10.79
CA ALA A 294 9.80 16.77 -10.15
C ALA A 294 10.33 16.46 -8.75
N VAL A 295 11.56 16.87 -8.45
CA VAL A 295 12.11 16.78 -7.09
C VAL A 295 12.64 18.14 -6.70
N GLY A 296 12.10 18.71 -5.61
CA GLY A 296 12.41 20.07 -5.22
C GLY A 296 12.14 20.36 -3.76
N LYS A 297 12.47 21.59 -3.36
CA LYS A 297 12.08 22.16 -2.07
C LYS A 297 10.69 22.78 -2.18
N ILE A 298 10.10 23.11 -1.03
CA ILE A 298 8.94 24.02 -1.00
C ILE A 298 9.32 25.33 -1.72
N SER A 299 8.43 25.82 -2.57
CA SER A 299 8.62 27.10 -3.26
C SER A 299 8.62 28.24 -2.23
N GLU A 300 9.76 28.93 -2.11
CA GLU A 300 9.88 30.10 -1.24
C GLU A 300 8.91 31.22 -1.65
N GLU A 301 8.64 31.36 -2.95
CA GLU A 301 7.68 32.34 -3.47
C GLU A 301 6.25 32.01 -3.02
N GLU A 302 5.83 30.74 -3.11
CA GLU A 302 4.51 30.31 -2.63
C GLU A 302 4.39 30.49 -1.11
N LEU A 303 5.45 30.18 -0.37
CA LEU A 303 5.51 30.36 1.08
C LEU A 303 5.38 31.83 1.47
N ILE A 304 6.19 32.71 0.87
CA ILE A 304 6.14 34.17 1.12
C ILE A 304 4.79 34.74 0.69
N TYR A 305 4.22 34.24 -0.41
CA TYR A 305 2.89 34.66 -0.86
C TYR A 305 1.81 34.34 0.19
N LEU A 306 1.76 33.11 0.70
CA LEU A 306 0.80 32.72 1.75
C LEU A 306 1.05 33.52 3.04
N MET A 307 2.30 33.71 3.44
CA MET A 307 2.66 34.52 4.61
C MET A 307 2.25 35.99 4.46
N SER A 308 2.35 36.56 3.25
CA SER A 308 1.89 37.92 2.96
C SER A 308 0.38 38.09 3.12
N LYS A 309 -0.39 37.00 3.09
CA LYS A 309 -1.83 36.97 3.36
C LYS A 309 -2.16 36.82 4.85
N GLY A 310 -1.15 36.84 5.73
CA GLY A 310 -1.32 36.74 7.18
C GLY A 310 -1.40 35.31 7.71
N ILE A 311 -1.05 34.31 6.88
CA ILE A 311 -0.93 32.91 7.30
C ILE A 311 0.45 32.74 7.93
N ASP A 312 0.56 32.16 9.12
CA ASP A 312 1.86 31.87 9.71
C ASP A 312 2.64 30.83 8.87
N GLU A 313 3.96 30.79 9.02
CA GLU A 313 4.83 29.94 8.20
C GLU A 313 4.47 28.44 8.29
N GLU A 314 4.08 27.96 9.47
CA GLU A 314 3.73 26.56 9.71
C GLU A 314 2.43 26.21 8.96
N SER A 315 1.40 27.04 9.12
CA SER A 315 0.14 26.90 8.38
C SER A 315 0.34 27.00 6.87
N ALA A 316 1.21 27.90 6.40
CA ALA A 316 1.52 28.06 4.98
C ALA A 316 2.23 26.82 4.40
N LYS A 317 3.23 26.27 5.09
CA LYS A 317 3.87 24.99 4.73
C LYS A 317 2.84 23.86 4.70
N THR A 318 1.94 23.80 5.69
CA THR A 318 0.86 22.81 5.74
C THR A 318 0.01 22.86 4.47
N LEU A 319 -0.44 24.04 4.06
CA LEU A 319 -1.27 24.21 2.85
C LEU A 319 -0.55 23.78 1.57
N ILE A 320 0.74 24.11 1.44
CA ILE A 320 1.55 23.68 0.28
C ILE A 320 1.67 22.15 0.24
N ILE A 321 1.97 21.53 1.40
CA ILE A 321 2.07 20.07 1.52
C ILE A 321 0.71 19.39 1.28
N GLN A 322 -0.39 20.00 1.73
CA GLN A 322 -1.75 19.54 1.42
C GLN A 322 -1.98 19.56 -0.09
N GLY A 323 -1.76 20.67 -0.78
CA GLY A 323 -1.93 20.75 -2.24
C GLY A 323 -1.04 19.78 -3.01
N PHE A 324 0.18 19.52 -2.52
CA PHE A 324 1.09 18.53 -3.08
C PHE A 324 0.55 17.08 -3.00
N LEU A 325 -0.18 16.77 -1.93
CA LEU A 325 -0.72 15.44 -1.65
C LEU A 325 -2.18 15.25 -2.13
N GLU A 326 -2.98 16.32 -2.19
CA GLU A 326 -4.41 16.29 -2.49
C GLU A 326 -4.70 15.90 -3.94
N ASN A 327 -3.80 16.21 -4.88
CA ASN A 327 -4.25 16.33 -6.26
C ASN A 327 -4.54 15.02 -7.01
N LYS A 328 -4.26 13.82 -6.48
CA LYS A 328 -4.45 12.59 -7.29
C LYS A 328 -4.90 11.29 -6.62
N ILE A 329 -5.01 11.17 -5.30
CA ILE A 329 -5.62 9.95 -4.73
C ILE A 329 -7.14 10.10 -4.66
N GLN A 330 -7.78 10.04 -5.82
CA GLN A 330 -9.23 10.04 -5.93
C GLN A 330 -9.83 8.81 -5.21
N ASP A 331 -11.00 8.99 -4.60
CA ASP A 331 -11.81 7.95 -3.97
C ASP A 331 -11.16 7.18 -2.80
N LEU A 332 -10.25 7.83 -2.05
CA LEU A 332 -9.84 7.27 -0.76
C LEU A 332 -11.05 7.20 0.20
N PRO A 333 -11.24 6.09 0.92
CA PRO A 333 -12.21 6.04 2.01
C PRO A 333 -11.96 7.15 3.02
N MET A 334 -13.03 7.72 3.56
CA MET A 334 -13.01 8.86 4.49
C MET A 334 -12.08 8.68 5.70
N ASP A 335 -11.95 7.46 6.24
CA ASP A 335 -11.03 7.20 7.35
C ASP A 335 -9.55 7.23 6.93
N LEU A 336 -9.23 6.90 5.68
CA LEU A 336 -7.88 7.05 5.15
C LEU A 336 -7.57 8.51 4.81
N GLN A 337 -8.54 9.27 4.30
CA GLN A 337 -8.38 10.71 4.11
C GLN A 337 -7.96 11.38 5.43
N LYS A 338 -8.62 11.05 6.54
CA LYS A 338 -8.21 11.50 7.88
C LYS A 338 -6.81 11.06 8.28
N SER A 339 -6.39 9.84 7.96
CA SER A 339 -5.02 9.39 8.25
C SER A 339 -3.97 10.14 7.43
N VAL A 340 -4.27 10.50 6.18
CA VAL A 340 -3.43 11.36 5.34
C VAL A 340 -3.41 12.78 5.90
N GLU A 341 -4.55 13.35 6.26
CA GLU A 341 -4.64 14.68 6.92
C GLU A 341 -3.79 14.72 8.20
N ASN A 342 -3.88 13.68 9.03
CA ASN A 342 -3.06 13.56 10.25
C ASN A 342 -1.57 13.46 9.94
N LEU A 343 -1.17 12.79 8.84
CA LEU A 343 0.22 12.80 8.39
C LEU A 343 0.66 14.21 8.05
N ILE A 344 -0.16 14.95 7.31
CA ILE A 344 0.16 16.30 6.86
C ILE A 344 0.35 17.25 8.04
N GLN A 345 -0.55 17.19 9.03
CA GLN A 345 -0.40 17.95 10.27
C GLN A 345 0.86 17.59 11.06
N ARG A 346 1.28 16.33 11.07
CA ARG A 346 2.54 15.94 11.72
C ARG A 346 3.75 16.50 10.98
N ILE A 347 3.75 16.41 9.65
CA ILE A 347 4.86 16.90 8.82
C ILE A 347 5.07 18.40 9.01
N SER A 348 4.00 19.20 9.11
CA SER A 348 4.11 20.64 9.30
C SER A 348 4.72 21.00 10.66
N THR A 349 4.29 20.33 11.74
CA THR A 349 4.83 20.55 13.09
C THR A 349 6.29 20.10 13.24
N GLU A 350 6.69 18.98 12.60
CA GLU A 350 8.06 18.45 12.66
C GLU A 350 9.04 19.20 11.73
N GLY A 351 8.55 19.87 10.68
CA GLY A 351 9.36 20.64 9.73
C GLY A 351 9.59 22.11 10.13
N ALA A 352 9.13 22.53 11.30
CA ALA A 352 9.22 23.89 11.82
C ALA A 352 10.43 24.15 12.75
N ILE A 353 11.35 23.17 12.89
CA ILE A 353 12.51 23.25 13.79
C ILE A 353 13.82 23.31 13.00
#